data_AF-A0A2T2T2E4-F1
#
_entry.id   AF-A0A2T2T2E4-F1
#
_cell.length_a   1.000
_cell.length_b   1.000
_cell.length_c   1.000
_cell.angle_alpha   90.00
_cell.angle_beta   90.00
_cell.angle_gamma   90.00
#
_symmetry.space_group_name_H-M   'P 1'
#
loop_
_entity.id
_entity.type
_entity.pdbx_description
1 polymer ?
#
loop_
_entity_poly.entity_id
_entity_poly.type
_entity_poly.pdbx_seq_one_letter_code
_entity_poly.pdbx_strand_id
1 'polypeptide(L)' 'EGQIRGLKRMVEEDRYCGDILDQIHSVQQALKSVGRAITRNHLETCVTEAIRSGDESAAQESYDEIIGLLEKEL' A
#
# COMPACT_ATOMS: atom_id res chain seq x y z
N GLU A 1 -2.11 -14.14 -2.33
CA GLU A 1 -2.77 -14.85 -3.46
C GLU A 1 -4.15 -15.45 -3.16
N GLY A 2 -4.44 -15.96 -1.96
CA GLY A 2 -5.71 -16.62 -1.64
C GLY A 2 -6.96 -15.76 -1.79
N GLN A 3 -6.89 -14.48 -1.37
CA GLN A 3 -8.02 -13.54 -1.45
C GLN A 3 -8.42 -13.23 -2.91
N ILE A 4 -7.45 -12.97 -3.79
CA ILE A 4 -7.69 -12.72 -5.22
C ILE A 4 -8.29 -13.96 -5.91
N ARG A 5 -7.79 -15.16 -5.58
CA ARG A 5 -8.39 -16.41 -6.07
C ARG A 5 -9.81 -16.61 -5.56
N GLY A 6 -10.09 -16.20 -4.31
CA GLY A 6 -11.43 -16.19 -3.74
C GLY A 6 -12.39 -15.31 -4.52
N LEU A 7 -11.99 -14.06 -4.80
CA LEU A 7 -12.80 -13.13 -5.60
C LEU A 7 -13.09 -13.66 -7.00
N LYS A 8 -12.09 -14.26 -7.68
CA LYS A 8 -12.29 -14.89 -9.00
C LYS A 8 -13.37 -15.97 -8.96
N ARG A 9 -13.32 -16.88 -7.97
CA ARG A 9 -14.35 -17.90 -7.80
C ARG A 9 -15.73 -17.31 -7.55
N MET A 10 -15.84 -16.26 -6.73
CA MET A 10 -17.14 -15.63 -6.47
C MET A 10 -17.79 -15.10 -7.77
N VAL A 11 -16.97 -14.60 -8.71
CA VAL A 11 -17.44 -14.18 -10.04
C VAL A 11 -17.81 -15.38 -10.90
N GLU A 12 -16.98 -16.42 -10.94
CA GLU A 12 -17.24 -17.66 -11.69
C GLU A 12 -18.49 -18.41 -11.19
N GLU A 13 -18.83 -18.26 -9.91
CA GLU A 13 -20.01 -18.83 -9.26
C GLU A 13 -21.26 -17.94 -9.36
N ASP A 14 -21.21 -16.84 -10.14
CA ASP A 14 -22.30 -15.86 -10.30
C ASP A 14 -22.88 -15.39 -8.95
N ARG A 15 -22.01 -15.19 -7.94
CA ARG A 15 -22.45 -14.67 -6.63
C ARG A 15 -23.02 -13.26 -6.75
N TYR A 16 -23.89 -12.92 -5.80
CA TYR A 16 -24.49 -11.59 -5.73
C TYR A 16 -23.42 -10.49 -5.75
N CYS A 17 -23.57 -9.53 -6.67
CA CYS A 17 -22.58 -8.48 -6.89
C CYS A 17 -22.27 -7.66 -5.62
N GLY A 18 -23.26 -7.47 -4.74
CA GLY A 18 -23.05 -6.79 -3.45
C GLY A 18 -22.00 -7.48 -2.59
N ASP A 19 -22.08 -8.82 -2.45
CA ASP A 19 -21.13 -9.61 -1.66
C ASP A 19 -19.71 -9.53 -2.24
N ILE A 20 -19.61 -9.53 -3.59
CA ILE A 20 -18.31 -9.42 -4.29
C ILE A 20 -17.70 -8.05 -4.01
N LEU A 21 -18.50 -6.98 -4.10
CA LEU A 21 -18.06 -5.62 -3.79
C LEU A 21 -17.62 -5.50 -2.32
N ASP A 22 -18.38 -6.03 -1.38
CA ASP A 22 -18.01 -6.02 0.06
C ASP A 22 -16.68 -6.75 0.32
N GLN A 23 -16.46 -7.88 -0.37
CA GLN A 23 -15.19 -8.60 -0.27
C GLN A 23 -14.04 -7.81 -0.90
N ILE A 24 -14.25 -7.14 -2.03
CA ILE A 24 -13.25 -6.25 -2.65
C ILE A 24 -12.88 -5.13 -1.66
N HIS A 25 -13.85 -4.46 -1.07
CA HIS A 25 -13.60 -3.40 -0.09
C HIS A 25 -12.80 -3.93 1.11
N SER A 26 -13.16 -5.10 1.63
CA SER A 26 -12.44 -5.73 2.75
C SER A 26 -10.96 -5.99 2.40
N VAL A 27 -10.68 -6.50 1.19
CA VAL A 27 -9.32 -6.72 0.71
C VAL A 27 -8.57 -5.40 0.53
N GLN A 28 -9.22 -4.37 -0.03
CA GLN A 28 -8.62 -3.04 -0.17
C GLN A 28 -8.24 -2.43 1.18
N GLN A 29 -9.08 -2.56 2.21
CA GLN A 29 -8.78 -2.07 3.56
C GLN A 29 -7.60 -2.81 4.19
N ALA A 30 -7.54 -4.14 4.03
CA ALA A 30 -6.39 -4.92 4.49
C ALA A 30 -5.09 -4.48 3.79
N LEU A 31 -5.13 -4.26 2.48
CA LEU A 31 -3.98 -3.76 1.72
C LEU A 31 -3.57 -2.35 2.15
N LYS A 32 -4.52 -1.44 2.39
CA LYS A 32 -4.24 -0.10 2.94
C LYS A 32 -3.55 -0.18 4.31
N SER A 33 -3.99 -1.08 5.18
CA SER A 33 -3.36 -1.28 6.48
C SER A 33 -1.92 -1.78 6.35
N VAL A 34 -1.66 -2.72 5.44
CA VAL A 34 -0.32 -3.24 5.16
C VAL A 34 0.56 -2.15 4.54
N GLY A 35 0.04 -1.40 3.57
CA GLY A 35 0.71 -0.26 2.94
C GLY A 35 1.19 0.75 3.99
N ARG A 36 0.30 1.19 4.88
CA ARG A 36 0.65 2.09 5.99
C ARG A 36 1.77 1.55 6.90
N ALA A 37 1.74 0.25 7.20
CA ALA A 37 2.77 -0.37 8.03
C ALA A 37 4.15 -0.37 7.33
N ILE A 38 4.17 -0.67 6.03
CA ILE A 38 5.39 -0.64 5.20
C ILE A 38 5.90 0.79 5.07
N THR A 39 5.03 1.76 4.76
CA THR A 39 5.41 3.18 4.65
C THR A 39 6.00 3.70 5.95
N ARG A 40 5.41 3.37 7.10
CA ARG A 40 5.98 3.69 8.41
C ARG A 40 7.38 3.13 8.58
N ASN A 41 7.57 1.84 8.31
CA ASN A 41 8.87 1.20 8.45
C ASN A 41 9.92 1.86 7.54
N HIS A 42 9.55 2.17 6.29
CA HIS A 42 10.44 2.84 5.34
C HIS A 42 10.84 4.26 5.80
N LEU A 43 9.92 5.01 6.40
CA LEU A 43 10.23 6.31 7.02
C LEU A 43 11.19 6.16 8.22
N GLU A 44 10.95 5.15 9.07
CA GLU A 44 11.73 4.90 10.30
C GLU A 44 13.14 4.36 10.01
N THR A 45 13.34 3.66 8.89
CA THR A 45 14.65 3.11 8.49
C THR A 45 15.30 3.93 7.38
N CYS A 46 14.89 3.75 6.14
CA CYS A 46 15.58 4.26 4.95
C CYS A 46 15.63 5.79 4.93
N VAL A 47 14.48 6.46 5.13
CA VAL A 47 14.42 7.93 5.09
C VAL A 47 15.17 8.54 6.28
N THR A 48 15.01 7.95 7.47
CA THR A 48 15.73 8.39 8.67
C THR A 48 17.25 8.24 8.50
N GLU A 49 17.72 7.16 7.88
CA GLU A 49 19.14 6.95 7.56
C GLU A 49 19.65 7.97 6.54
N ALA A 50 18.90 8.22 5.46
CA ALA A 50 19.26 9.22 4.45
C ALA A 50 19.41 10.62 5.07
N ILE A 51 18.46 11.03 5.92
CA ILE A 51 18.51 12.32 6.63
C ILE A 51 19.71 12.38 7.59
N ARG A 52 19.97 11.30 8.33
CA ARG A 52 21.08 11.25 9.31
C ARG A 52 22.46 11.18 8.66
N SER A 53 22.55 10.77 7.39
CA SER A 53 23.82 10.71 6.66
C SER A 53 24.46 12.08 6.45
N GLY A 54 23.65 13.16 6.47
CA GLY A 54 24.09 14.51 6.13
C GLY A 54 24.25 14.75 4.62
N ASP A 55 23.94 13.78 3.78
CA ASP A 55 23.86 13.93 2.33
C ASP A 55 22.52 14.59 1.95
N GLU A 56 22.57 15.87 1.59
CA GLU A 56 21.40 16.64 1.19
C GLU A 56 20.71 16.07 -0.05
N SER A 57 21.46 15.47 -0.99
CA SER A 57 20.89 14.86 -2.19
C SER A 57 20.09 13.62 -1.82
N ALA A 58 20.66 12.75 -0.98
CA ALA A 58 19.97 11.53 -0.53
C ALA A 58 18.70 11.85 0.29
N ALA A 59 18.75 12.92 1.10
CA ALA A 59 17.57 13.39 1.83
C ALA A 59 16.49 13.92 0.87
N GLN A 60 16.86 14.70 -0.14
CA GLN A 60 15.92 15.23 -1.12
C GLN A 60 15.26 14.13 -1.95
N GLU A 61 16.05 13.16 -2.43
CA GLU A 61 15.53 11.98 -3.15
C GLU A 61 14.53 11.19 -2.30
N SER A 62 14.81 11.01 -1.01
CA SER A 62 13.91 10.35 -0.07
C SER A 62 12.59 11.11 0.11
N TYR A 63 12.62 12.44 0.14
CA TYR A 63 11.39 13.25 0.21
C TYR A 63 10.56 13.12 -1.07
N ASP A 64 11.20 13.22 -2.24
CA ASP A 64 10.52 13.11 -3.52
C ASP A 64 9.90 11.72 -3.70
N GLU A 65 10.57 10.65 -3.24
CA GLU A 65 10.02 9.30 -3.19
C GLU A 65 8.74 9.23 -2.34
N ILE A 66 8.78 9.75 -1.10
CA ILE A 66 7.61 9.72 -0.20
C ILE A 66 6.44 10.51 -0.77
N ILE A 67 6.69 11.70 -1.33
CA ILE A 67 5.64 12.50 -1.97
C ILE A 67 5.03 11.73 -3.14
N GLY A 68 5.85 11.13 -4.00
CA GLY A 68 5.37 10.31 -5.13
C GLY A 68 4.61 9.04 -4.72
N LEU A 69 4.85 8.52 -3.51
CA LEU A 69 4.06 7.43 -2.94
C LEU A 69 2.71 7.93 -2.39
N LEU A 70 2.69 9.08 -1.70
CA LEU A 70 1.46 9.68 -1.16
C LEU A 70 0.48 10.08 -2.26
N GLU A 71 0.96 10.59 -3.38
CA GLU A 71 0.13 10.93 -4.54
C GLU A 71 -0.62 9.72 -5.13
N LYS A 72 -0.08 8.51 -4.98
CA LYS A 72 -0.72 7.27 -5.46
C LYS A 72 -1.78 6.72 -4.50
N GLU A 73 -1.81 7.19 -3.26
CA GLU A 73 -2.81 6.79 -2.26
C GLU A 73 -4.03 7.74 -2.19
N LEU A 74 -3.94 8.92 -2.80
CA LEU A 74 -5.02 9.92 -2.93
C LEU A 74 -5.89 9.69 -4.17
#